data_AF-A0A7Y1UIP4-F1
#
_entry.id   AF-A0A7Y1UIP4-F1
#
_cell.length_a   1.000
_cell.length_b   1.000
_cell.length_c   1.000
_cell.angle_alpha   90.00
_cell.angle_beta   90.00
_cell.angle_gamma   90.00
#
_symmetry.space_group_name_H-M   'P 1'
#
loop_
_entity.id
_entity.type
_entity.pdbx_description
1 polymer ?
#
loop_
_entity_poly.entity_id
_entity_poly.type
_entity_poly.pdbx_seq_one_letter_code
_entity_poly.pdbx_strand_id
1 'polypeptide(L)' 'MKPYAHTNSKGKTYYLFSREQKLKNSDKTITMYYFAKDPENKKGTPVAKVPEDRVVSETKTGLLVLKKRKAG' A
#
# COMPACT_ATOMS: atom_id res chain seq x y z
N MET A 1 -7.59 -13.57 5.18
CA MET A 1 -6.39 -13.39 4.34
C MET A 1 -5.40 -12.52 5.11
N LYS A 2 -4.12 -12.91 5.20
CA LYS A 2 -3.10 -12.14 5.94
C LYS A 2 -2.50 -11.05 5.02
N PRO A 3 -2.34 -9.79 5.48
CA PRO A 3 -1.72 -8.75 4.68
C PRO A 3 -0.21 -8.96 4.56
N TYR A 4 0.37 -8.53 3.44
CA TYR A 4 1.82 -8.48 3.24
C TYR A 4 2.46 -7.56 4.27
N ALA A 5 3.47 -8.06 4.99
CA ALA A 5 4.21 -7.31 6.00
C ALA A 5 5.55 -6.84 5.43
N HIS A 6 5.96 -5.61 5.77
CA HIS A 6 7.25 -5.06 5.41
C HIS A 6 7.80 -4.19 6.52
N THR A 7 9.08 -4.40 6.86
CA THR A 7 9.79 -3.62 7.87
C THR A 7 10.59 -2.52 7.19
N ASN A 8 10.38 -1.28 7.62
CA ASN A 8 11.13 -0.15 7.09
C ASN A 8 12.57 -0.10 7.65
N SER A 9 13.39 0.80 7.13
CA SER A 9 14.77 1.02 7.59
C SER A 9 14.90 1.39 9.06
N LYS A 10 13.80 1.84 9.69
CA LYS A 10 13.71 2.22 11.11
C LYS A 10 13.19 1.10 12.01
N GLY A 11 13.10 -0.14 11.51
CA GLY A 11 12.67 -1.31 12.28
C GLY A 11 11.17 -1.38 12.57
N LYS A 12 10.33 -0.57 11.90
CA LYS A 12 8.87 -0.57 12.07
C LYS A 12 8.21 -1.41 10.98
N THR A 13 7.42 -2.38 11.39
CA THR A 13 6.62 -3.22 10.49
C THR A 13 5.31 -2.54 10.12
N TYR A 14 4.98 -2.59 8.83
CA TYR A 14 3.68 -2.17 8.32
C TYR A 14 3.10 -3.24 7.40
N TYR A 15 1.78 -3.19 7.24
CA TYR A 15 0.98 -4.16 6.55
C TYR A 15 0.26 -3.52 5.37
N LEU A 16 0.23 -4.21 4.22
CA LEU A 16 -0.34 -3.69 2.99
C LEU A 16 -1.85 -3.89 2.92
N PHE A 17 -2.55 -2.80 2.63
CA PHE A 17 -3.98 -2.77 2.36
C PHE A 17 -4.29 -2.03 1.07
N SER A 18 -5.49 -2.27 0.54
CA SER A 18 -6.07 -1.49 -0.53
C SER A 18 -7.43 -0.92 -0.12
N ARG A 19 -7.85 0.14 -0.81
CA ARG A 19 -9.23 0.61 -0.80
C ARG A 19 -9.57 1.21 -2.16
N GLU A 20 -10.84 1.20 -2.50
CA GLU A 20 -11.33 1.92 -3.66
C GLU A 20 -11.57 3.38 -3.31
N GLN A 21 -11.21 4.29 -4.21
CA GLN A 21 -11.45 5.71 -4.06
C GLN A 21 -12.03 6.26 -5.37
N LYS A 22 -13.23 6.83 -5.30
CA LYS A 22 -13.82 7.57 -6.42
C LYS A 22 -13.10 8.90 -6.58
N LEU A 23 -12.71 9.26 -7.80
CA LEU A 23 -12.10 10.55 -8.09
C LEU A 23 -13.19 11.64 -8.10
N LYS A 24 -12.88 12.80 -7.52
CA LYS A 24 -13.88 13.88 -7.33
C LYS A 24 -14.43 14.45 -8.65
N ASN A 25 -13.62 14.43 -9.72
CA ASN A 25 -13.94 15.06 -11.00
C ASN A 25 -14.09 14.03 -12.14
N SER A 26 -14.32 12.76 -11.82
CA SER A 26 -14.43 11.69 -12.81
C SER A 26 -15.23 10.52 -12.27
N ASP A 27 -15.96 9.81 -13.13
CA ASP A 27 -16.62 8.55 -12.77
C ASP A 27 -15.64 7.38 -12.58
N LYS A 28 -14.34 7.65 -12.63
CA LYS A 28 -13.30 6.65 -12.38
C LYS A 28 -13.13 6.38 -10.89
N THR A 29 -13.19 5.10 -10.55
CA THR A 29 -12.73 4.55 -9.28
C THR A 29 -11.30 4.04 -9.44
N ILE A 30 -10.44 4.37 -8.47
CA ILE A 30 -9.05 3.88 -8.44
C ILE A 30 -8.81 3.02 -7.22
N THR A 31 -8.01 1.96 -7.38
CA THR A 31 -7.49 1.19 -6.25
C THR A 31 -6.29 1.91 -5.65
N MET A 32 -6.47 2.40 -4.43
CA MET A 32 -5.43 3.02 -3.61
C MET A 32 -4.79 1.96 -2.73
N TYR A 33 -3.46 1.82 -2.80
CA TYR A 33 -2.70 0.94 -1.93
C TYR A 33 -1.98 1.75 -0.86
N TYR A 34 -1.95 1.25 0.36
CA TYR A 34 -1.32 1.93 1.49
C TYR A 34 -0.84 0.94 2.56
N PHE A 35 0.14 1.38 3.34
CA PHE A 35 0.67 0.63 4.47
C PHE A 35 0.08 1.15 5.78
N ALA A 36 -0.38 0.24 6.65
CA ALA A 36 -0.89 0.52 7.99
C ALA A 36 -0.06 -0.20 9.05
N LYS A 37 -0.02 0.32 10.29
CA LYS A 37 0.69 -0.33 11.40
C LYS A 37 -0.11 -1.49 12.00
N ASP A 38 -1.42 -1.44 11.87
CA ASP A 38 -2.33 -2.44 12.40
C ASP A 38 -2.57 -3.55 11.35
N PRO A 39 -2.25 -4.81 11.65
CA PRO A 39 -2.51 -5.94 10.75
C PRO A 39 -4.01 -6.24 10.54
N GLU A 40 -4.89 -5.72 11.40
CA GLU A 40 -6.35 -5.88 11.32
C GLU A 40 -7.07 -4.59 10.92
N ASN A 41 -6.35 -3.67 10.29
CA ASN A 41 -6.88 -2.36 9.91
C ASN A 41 -8.20 -2.48 9.11
N LYS A 42 -9.30 -2.05 9.75
CA LYS A 42 -10.66 -2.13 9.22
C LYS A 42 -10.96 -1.11 8.11
N LYS A 43 -10.05 -0.16 7.84
CA LYS A 43 -10.24 0.89 6.83
C LYS A 43 -9.89 0.44 5.40
N GLY A 44 -9.47 -0.80 5.20
CA GLY A 44 -9.10 -1.32 3.89
C GLY A 44 -9.17 -2.83 3.82
N THR A 45 -8.98 -3.34 2.61
CA THR A 45 -8.92 -4.76 2.32
C THR A 45 -7.46 -5.23 2.41
N PRO A 46 -7.14 -6.30 3.16
CA PRO A 46 -5.78 -6.81 3.27
C PRO A 46 -5.29 -7.35 1.92
N VAL A 47 -4.04 -7.04 1.57
CA VAL A 47 -3.40 -7.46 0.32
C VAL A 47 -2.23 -8.37 0.64
N ALA A 48 -2.24 -9.61 0.17
CA ALA A 48 -1.26 -10.63 0.57
C ALA A 48 0.09 -10.53 -0.16
N LYS A 49 0.14 -9.87 -1.32
CA LYS A 49 1.37 -9.64 -2.09
C LYS A 49 1.39 -8.27 -2.76
N VAL A 50 2.58 -7.72 -2.94
CA VAL A 50 2.75 -6.49 -3.73
C VAL A 50 2.36 -6.79 -5.18
N PRO A 51 1.50 -5.97 -5.82
CA PRO A 51 1.17 -6.11 -7.24
C PRO A 51 2.42 -6.05 -8.14
N GLU A 52 2.42 -6.78 -9.25
CA GLU A 52 3.59 -6.93 -10.14
C GLU A 52 4.03 -5.60 -10.78
N ASP A 53 3.06 -4.74 -11.09
CA ASP A 53 3.26 -3.39 -11.64
C ASP A 53 3.76 -2.38 -10.59
N ARG A 54 4.00 -2.82 -9.35
CA ARG A 54 4.39 -1.97 -8.23
C ARG A 54 5.63 -2.46 -7.52
N VAL A 55 6.25 -1.53 -6.79
CA VAL A 55 7.40 -1.80 -5.91
C VAL A 55 7.23 -1.01 -4.61
N VAL A 56 7.66 -1.61 -3.50
CA VAL A 56 7.72 -0.94 -2.20
C VAL A 56 8.84 0.09 -2.22
N SER A 57 8.54 1.29 -1.76
CA SER A 57 9.51 2.37 -1.58
C SER A 57 9.29 3.01 -0.21
N GLU A 58 10.38 3.37 0.44
CA GLU A 58 10.35 4.13 1.68
C GLU A 58 10.50 5.63 1.40
N THR A 59 9.76 6.47 2.12
CA THR A 59 9.94 7.93 2.10
C THR A 59 11.07 8.34 3.04
N LYS A 60 11.56 9.59 2.94
CA LYS A 60 12.59 10.14 3.85
C LYS A 60 12.18 10.05 5.34
N THR A 61 10.88 10.10 5.63
CA THR A 61 10.37 10.01 7.01
C THR A 61 10.22 8.58 7.50
N GLY A 62 10.41 7.58 6.64
CA GLY A 62 10.30 6.16 6.94
C GLY A 62 8.91 5.57 6.68
N LEU A 63 8.04 6.27 5.94
CA LEU A 63 6.75 5.72 5.55
C LEU A 63 6.90 4.82 4.32
N LEU A 64 6.31 3.63 4.35
CA LEU A 64 6.28 2.73 3.21
C LEU A 64 5.13 3.09 2.27
N VAL A 65 5.42 3.13 0.97
CA VAL A 65 4.47 3.41 -0.11
C VAL A 65 4.69 2.45 -1.26
N LEU A 66 3.67 2.26 -2.12
CA LEU A 66 3.86 1.59 -3.41
C LEU A 66 4.06 2.63 -4.52
N LYS A 67 5.10 2.43 -5.32
CA LYS A 67 5.30 3.17 -6.57
C LYS A 67 5.02 2.26 -7.75
N LYS A 68 4.53 2.82 -8.86
CA LYS A 68 4.51 2.10 -10.13
C LYS A 68 5.94 1.73 -10.49
N ARG A 69 6.15 0.47 -10.89
CA ARG A 69 7.37 0.06 -11.58
C ARG A 69 7.42 0.88 -12.87
N LYS A 70 8.48 1.65 -13.09
CA LYS A 70 8.66 2.29 -14.40
C LYS A 70 8.74 1.15 -15.41
N ALA A 71 7.90 1.18 -16.44
CA ALA A 71 8.18 0.41 -17.65
C ALA A 71 9.52 0.96 -18.16
N GLY A 72 10.53 0.09 -18.24
CA GLY A 72 11.80 0.42 -18.85
C GLY A 72 11.64 0.72 -20.33
#